data_AF-A0A8I1T2Q3-F1
#
_entry.id   AF-A0A8I1T2Q3-F1
#
_cell.length_a   1.000
_cell.length_b   1.000
_cell.length_c   1.000
_cell.angle_alpha   90.00
_cell.angle_beta   90.00
_cell.angle_gamma   90.00
#
_symmetry.space_group_name_H-M   'P 1'
#
loop_
_entity.id
_entity.type
_entity.pdbx_description
1 polymer ?
#
loop_
_entity_poly.entity_id
_entity_poly.type
_entity_poly.pdbx_seq_one_letter_code
_entity_poly.pdbx_strand_id
1 'polypeptide(L)'
;MNPLRKLHGHGQSVWLDYIGRELLDSLELRRLIEEDGVTGVTSNPAIFEKSISDGRHYAADIVKSRDIPAPAVYEHLALEDIRRAAAELHPVYTATQGRDGYASLEVSPHLAHDTERTLGEARRLWAALDQPNAMIKVPATPAGVAAIETLIAEGINVNVTLLFAVDAYRRVTDAWLRGLERRLAAGGELSQVASVASFFISRIDTAADAEIDRRLAAGVPHRDARALSALRGTLAIANARQAYLHYMETVTQPRWRRLASAGAQPQRLLWASTGVKDPAYRDVRYIEELIGAETVNTVPPATLDAFRKHGVPRDSLLEDLDGALDRLSAAARLGVDLAAITDTLLADGLRQFRDAHDRLIDAIALTQQAHHRAPQHA
;
A
#
# COMPACT_ATOMS: atom_id res chain seq x y z
N MET A 1 -14.61 -22.75 -8.21
CA MET A 1 -15.06 -21.50 -7.55
C MET A 1 -13.83 -20.66 -7.26
N ASN A 2 -13.81 -19.41 -7.72
CA ASN A 2 -12.66 -18.51 -7.58
C ASN A 2 -12.36 -18.21 -6.09
N PRO A 3 -11.17 -18.58 -5.55
CA PRO A 3 -10.79 -18.30 -4.17
C PRO A 3 -10.78 -16.82 -3.82
N LEU A 4 -10.43 -15.93 -4.76
CA LEU A 4 -10.35 -14.48 -4.52
C LEU A 4 -11.70 -13.92 -4.08
N ARG A 5 -12.78 -14.32 -4.75
CA ARG A 5 -14.13 -13.87 -4.41
C ARG A 5 -14.56 -14.27 -3.01
N LYS A 6 -14.00 -15.35 -2.45
CA LYS A 6 -14.34 -15.80 -1.10
C LYS A 6 -13.76 -14.89 -0.02
N LEU A 7 -12.69 -14.13 -0.32
CA LEU A 7 -12.04 -13.23 0.64
C LEU A 7 -13.01 -12.18 1.18
N HIS A 8 -13.94 -11.70 0.36
CA HIS A 8 -15.01 -10.80 0.80
C HIS A 8 -15.89 -11.41 1.89
N GLY A 9 -16.14 -12.72 1.83
CA GLY A 9 -16.89 -13.45 2.86
C GLY A 9 -16.16 -13.54 4.20
N HIS A 10 -14.83 -13.40 4.18
CA HIS A 10 -13.97 -13.29 5.36
C HIS A 10 -13.77 -11.83 5.82
N GLY A 11 -14.42 -10.86 5.17
CA GLY A 11 -14.28 -9.44 5.46
C GLY A 11 -12.96 -8.82 5.02
N GLN A 12 -12.23 -9.47 4.10
CA GLN A 12 -11.02 -8.95 3.48
C GLN A 12 -11.27 -8.53 2.03
N SER A 13 -11.03 -7.25 1.75
CA SER A 13 -11.07 -6.71 0.38
C SER A 13 -9.77 -7.02 -0.37
N VAL A 14 -9.86 -7.19 -1.69
CA VAL A 14 -8.70 -7.46 -2.55
C VAL A 14 -8.50 -6.29 -3.50
N TRP A 15 -7.33 -5.66 -3.43
CA TRP A 15 -6.94 -4.58 -4.32
C TRP A 15 -5.80 -5.04 -5.24
N LEU A 16 -5.71 -4.47 -6.43
CA LEU A 16 -4.63 -4.74 -7.37
C LEU A 16 -3.46 -3.77 -7.10
N ASP A 17 -2.27 -4.31 -6.84
CA ASP A 17 -1.03 -3.53 -6.71
C ASP A 17 -0.37 -3.30 -8.08
N TYR A 18 -1.16 -2.74 -8.99
CA TYR A 18 -0.75 -2.41 -10.34
C TYR A 18 -1.72 -1.44 -10.98
N ILE A 19 -1.18 -0.52 -11.77
CA ILE A 19 -1.92 0.30 -12.71
C ILE A 19 -1.06 0.53 -13.95
N GLY A 20 -1.69 0.57 -15.09
CA GLY A 20 -1.05 0.86 -16.36
C GLY A 20 -2.10 1.04 -17.45
N ARG A 21 -1.74 1.78 -18.48
CA ARG A 21 -2.65 2.07 -19.58
C ARG A 21 -3.08 0.83 -20.35
N GLU A 22 -2.20 -0.18 -20.46
CA GLU A 22 -2.55 -1.51 -20.98
C GLU A 22 -3.73 -2.14 -20.22
N LEU A 23 -3.68 -2.13 -18.88
CA LEU A 23 -4.73 -2.69 -18.01
C LEU A 23 -6.08 -2.00 -18.24
N LEU A 24 -6.05 -0.68 -18.47
CA LEU A 24 -7.24 0.14 -18.64
C LEU A 24 -7.81 0.04 -20.07
N ASP A 25 -6.95 0.08 -21.09
CA ASP A 25 -7.37 0.02 -22.50
C ASP A 25 -7.91 -1.35 -22.90
N SER A 26 -7.36 -2.42 -22.32
CA SER A 26 -7.81 -3.80 -22.55
C SER A 26 -9.07 -4.19 -21.78
N LEU A 27 -9.60 -3.29 -20.94
CA LEU A 27 -10.69 -3.56 -19.98
C LEU A 27 -10.39 -4.69 -18.98
N GLU A 28 -9.12 -5.03 -18.81
CA GLU A 28 -8.71 -6.08 -17.87
C GLU A 28 -9.04 -5.70 -16.43
N LEU A 29 -8.92 -4.42 -16.03
CA LEU A 29 -9.36 -3.98 -14.71
C LEU A 29 -10.85 -4.29 -14.48
N ARG A 30 -11.71 -4.06 -15.48
CA ARG A 30 -13.14 -4.37 -15.39
C ARG A 30 -13.37 -5.87 -15.23
N ARG A 31 -12.66 -6.69 -16.01
CA ARG A 31 -12.69 -8.16 -15.87
C ARG A 31 -12.29 -8.60 -14.46
N LEU A 32 -11.22 -8.03 -13.89
CA LEU A 32 -10.77 -8.32 -12.53
C LEU A 32 -11.80 -7.92 -11.46
N ILE A 33 -12.51 -6.80 -11.65
CA ILE A 33 -13.60 -6.39 -10.77
C ILE A 33 -14.74 -7.42 -10.84
N GLU A 34 -15.20 -7.75 -12.04
CA GLU A 34 -16.38 -8.58 -12.28
C GLU A 34 -16.16 -10.05 -11.92
N GLU A 35 -15.03 -10.63 -12.34
CA GLU A 35 -14.74 -12.05 -12.23
C GLU A 35 -13.95 -12.40 -10.95
N ASP A 36 -13.01 -11.54 -10.55
CA ASP A 36 -12.12 -11.78 -9.42
C ASP A 36 -12.54 -11.07 -8.13
N GLY A 37 -13.46 -10.11 -8.22
CA GLY A 37 -13.88 -9.33 -7.07
C GLY A 37 -12.78 -8.37 -6.60
N VAL A 38 -11.95 -7.85 -7.51
CA VAL A 38 -11.05 -6.74 -7.18
C VAL A 38 -11.89 -5.51 -6.84
N THR A 39 -11.56 -4.83 -5.74
CA THR A 39 -12.33 -3.68 -5.23
C THR A 39 -11.49 -2.43 -5.01
N GLY A 40 -10.27 -2.38 -5.51
CA GLY A 40 -9.44 -1.19 -5.50
C GLY A 40 -8.13 -1.38 -6.25
N VAL A 41 -7.41 -0.28 -6.47
CA VAL A 41 -6.08 -0.29 -7.09
C VAL A 41 -5.12 0.61 -6.33
N THR A 42 -3.86 0.20 -6.27
CA THR A 42 -2.76 1.03 -5.76
C THR A 42 -1.73 1.31 -6.84
N SER A 43 -1.21 2.53 -6.82
CA SER A 43 -0.01 2.90 -7.56
C SER A 43 1.14 3.23 -6.60
N ASN A 44 2.35 3.31 -7.17
CA ASN A 44 3.55 3.87 -6.56
C ASN A 44 4.53 4.21 -7.70
N PRO A 45 5.61 4.97 -7.43
CA PRO A 45 6.54 5.37 -8.49
C PRO A 45 7.15 4.21 -9.29
N ALA A 46 7.42 3.05 -8.66
CA ALA A 46 7.98 1.88 -9.36
C ALA A 46 6.96 1.19 -10.28
N ILE A 47 5.67 1.22 -9.93
CA ILE A 47 4.60 0.73 -10.82
C ILE A 47 4.53 1.59 -12.08
N PHE A 48 4.54 2.92 -11.92
CA PHE A 48 4.53 3.84 -13.05
C PHE A 48 5.82 3.80 -13.87
N GLU A 49 6.99 3.70 -13.22
CA GLU A 49 8.26 3.48 -13.92
C GLU A 49 8.14 2.30 -14.88
N LYS A 50 7.68 1.16 -14.37
CA LYS A 50 7.57 -0.06 -15.16
C LYS A 50 6.54 0.07 -16.29
N SER A 51 5.37 0.66 -16.02
CA SER A 51 4.30 0.76 -17.02
C SER A 51 4.60 1.79 -18.10
N ILE A 52 5.19 2.93 -17.76
CA ILE A 52 5.50 4.02 -18.68
C ILE A 52 6.75 3.71 -19.49
N SER A 53 7.79 3.13 -18.87
CA SER A 53 9.06 2.85 -19.56
C SER A 53 8.97 1.73 -20.61
N ASP A 54 7.94 0.87 -20.56
CA ASP A 54 7.65 -0.08 -21.64
C ASP A 54 7.24 0.64 -22.95
N GLY A 55 6.87 1.93 -22.87
CA GLY A 55 6.73 2.86 -23.98
C GLY A 55 5.53 2.65 -24.90
N ARG A 56 5.06 1.41 -25.08
CA ARG A 56 4.04 1.04 -26.08
C ARG A 56 2.72 1.79 -25.91
N HIS A 57 2.27 1.96 -24.67
CA HIS A 57 0.96 2.56 -24.37
C HIS A 57 1.02 4.07 -24.08
N TYR A 58 2.21 4.62 -23.81
CA TYR A 58 2.37 6.01 -23.36
C TYR A 58 3.13 6.89 -24.36
N ALA A 59 3.88 6.32 -25.30
CA ALA A 59 4.76 7.07 -26.20
C ALA A 59 4.01 8.15 -26.99
N ALA A 60 2.82 7.85 -27.52
CA ALA A 60 2.06 8.80 -28.31
C ALA A 60 1.73 10.09 -27.52
N ASP A 61 1.37 9.97 -26.25
CA ASP A 61 1.04 11.13 -25.43
C ASP A 61 2.30 11.84 -24.92
N ILE A 62 3.36 11.10 -24.58
CA ILE A 62 4.65 11.68 -24.21
C ILE A 62 5.21 12.54 -25.37
N VAL A 63 5.11 12.04 -26.61
CA VAL A 63 5.59 12.75 -27.81
C VAL A 63 4.75 14.00 -28.09
N LYS A 64 3.41 13.92 -27.94
CA LYS A 64 2.54 15.11 -28.06
C LYS A 64 2.87 16.17 -27.01
N SER A 65 3.32 15.74 -25.83
CA SER A 65 3.71 16.61 -24.71
C SER A 65 5.20 16.95 -24.68
N ARG A 66 5.92 16.88 -25.81
CA ARG A 66 7.39 17.11 -25.88
C ARG A 66 7.87 18.48 -25.39
N ASP A 67 7.00 19.49 -25.46
CA ASP A 67 7.31 20.88 -25.05
C ASP A 67 6.97 21.13 -23.56
N ILE A 68 6.47 20.10 -22.87
CA ILE A 68 6.11 20.13 -21.44
C ILE A 68 7.24 19.44 -20.64
N PRO A 69 7.66 19.99 -19.48
CA PRO A 69 8.65 19.33 -18.62
C PRO A 69 8.21 17.91 -18.23
N ALA A 70 9.14 16.96 -18.29
CA ALA A 70 8.87 15.55 -18.01
C ALA A 70 8.13 15.27 -16.68
N PRO A 71 8.42 15.97 -15.55
CA PRO A 71 7.63 15.83 -14.33
C PRO A 71 6.14 16.16 -14.49
N ALA A 72 5.81 17.21 -15.24
CA ALA A 72 4.43 17.59 -15.51
C ALA A 72 3.74 16.62 -16.49
N VAL A 73 4.49 16.03 -17.43
CA VAL A 73 3.99 14.95 -18.28
C VAL A 73 3.67 13.70 -17.47
N TYR A 74 4.58 13.26 -16.59
CA TYR A 74 4.33 12.13 -15.68
C TYR A 74 3.03 12.35 -14.91
N GLU A 75 2.90 13.50 -14.25
CA GLU A 75 1.74 13.80 -13.43
C GLU A 75 0.45 13.78 -14.25
N HIS A 76 0.44 14.38 -15.44
CA HIS A 76 -0.73 14.34 -16.31
C HIS A 76 -1.15 12.90 -16.65
N LEU A 77 -0.18 12.04 -17.01
CA LEU A 77 -0.42 10.64 -17.32
C LEU A 77 -0.94 9.86 -16.10
N ALA A 78 -0.33 10.07 -14.93
CA ALA A 78 -0.73 9.40 -13.70
C ALA A 78 -2.12 9.83 -13.24
N LEU A 79 -2.46 11.12 -13.31
CA LEU A 79 -3.79 11.63 -12.98
C LEU A 79 -4.85 11.03 -13.92
N GLU A 80 -4.58 10.98 -15.21
CA GLU A 80 -5.49 10.40 -16.21
C GLU A 80 -5.77 8.92 -15.91
N ASP A 81 -4.72 8.12 -15.71
CA ASP A 81 -4.85 6.69 -15.44
C ASP A 81 -5.62 6.45 -14.13
N ILE A 82 -5.35 7.23 -13.08
CA ILE A 82 -6.07 7.12 -11.79
C ILE A 82 -7.53 7.54 -11.91
N ARG A 83 -7.87 8.60 -12.67
CA ARG A 83 -9.27 8.96 -12.93
C ARG A 83 -10.01 7.85 -13.67
N ARG A 84 -9.37 7.24 -14.68
CA ARG A 84 -9.94 6.11 -15.41
C ARG A 84 -10.17 4.90 -14.50
N ALA A 85 -9.19 4.55 -13.66
CA ALA A 85 -9.36 3.46 -12.69
C ALA A 85 -10.45 3.76 -11.66
N ALA A 86 -10.52 4.99 -11.16
CA ALA A 86 -11.57 5.44 -10.25
C ALA A 86 -12.97 5.34 -10.90
N ALA A 87 -13.10 5.67 -12.19
CA ALA A 87 -14.34 5.51 -12.93
C ALA A 87 -14.78 4.04 -13.05
N GLU A 88 -13.86 3.12 -13.40
CA GLU A 88 -14.14 1.67 -13.45
C GLU A 88 -14.54 1.11 -12.07
N LEU A 89 -13.97 1.65 -10.99
CA LEU A 89 -14.26 1.25 -9.61
C LEU A 89 -15.48 1.95 -9.00
N HIS A 90 -16.05 2.96 -9.66
CA HIS A 90 -17.17 3.74 -9.14
C HIS A 90 -18.43 2.90 -8.82
N PRO A 91 -18.79 1.87 -9.61
CA PRO A 91 -19.88 0.96 -9.25
C PRO A 91 -19.61 0.23 -7.93
N VAL A 92 -18.37 -0.20 -7.67
CA VAL A 92 -17.98 -0.83 -6.40
C VAL A 92 -18.06 0.18 -5.26
N TYR A 93 -17.57 1.39 -5.48
CA TYR A 93 -17.65 2.49 -4.50
C TYR A 93 -19.10 2.76 -4.08
N THR A 94 -20.00 2.87 -5.05
CA THR A 94 -21.43 3.10 -4.78
C THR A 94 -22.07 1.90 -4.08
N ALA A 95 -21.87 0.69 -4.58
CA ALA A 95 -22.46 -0.54 -4.03
C ALA A 95 -22.00 -0.82 -2.59
N THR A 96 -20.79 -0.41 -2.23
CA THR A 96 -20.22 -0.59 -0.90
C THR A 96 -20.35 0.65 -0.01
N GLN A 97 -21.09 1.67 -0.46
CA GLN A 97 -21.30 2.93 0.27
C GLN A 97 -19.99 3.62 0.69
N GLY A 98 -19.03 3.63 -0.24
CA GLY A 98 -17.71 4.21 -0.02
C GLY A 98 -16.83 3.39 0.92
N ARG A 99 -17.14 2.11 1.14
CA ARG A 99 -16.26 1.23 1.90
C ARG A 99 -15.09 0.74 1.05
N ASP A 100 -15.32 0.44 -0.22
CA ASP A 100 -14.31 0.04 -1.20
C ASP A 100 -14.45 0.87 -2.50
N GLY A 101 -13.77 0.46 -3.58
CA GLY A 101 -13.84 1.10 -4.89
C GLY A 101 -12.80 2.19 -5.08
N TYR A 102 -11.63 2.09 -4.45
CA TYR A 102 -10.65 3.18 -4.39
C TYR A 102 -9.47 3.02 -5.35
N ALA A 103 -9.00 4.15 -5.89
CA ALA A 103 -7.74 4.23 -6.64
C ALA A 103 -6.74 5.17 -5.94
N SER A 104 -5.54 4.68 -5.61
CA SER A 104 -4.54 5.44 -4.86
C SER A 104 -3.44 6.05 -5.76
N LEU A 105 -3.15 7.34 -5.58
CA LEU A 105 -2.02 8.06 -6.18
C LEU A 105 -1.08 8.57 -5.10
N GLU A 106 0.21 8.28 -5.21
CA GLU A 106 1.23 8.68 -4.23
C GLU A 106 1.78 10.08 -4.49
N VAL A 107 1.99 10.85 -3.43
CA VAL A 107 2.77 12.10 -3.48
C VAL A 107 4.21 11.81 -3.90
N SER A 108 4.95 12.83 -4.33
CA SER A 108 6.35 12.68 -4.71
C SER A 108 7.19 12.12 -3.55
N PRO A 109 7.98 11.06 -3.78
CA PRO A 109 8.80 10.45 -2.74
C PRO A 109 9.93 11.39 -2.24
N HIS A 110 10.21 12.47 -2.97
CA HIS A 110 11.15 13.53 -2.56
C HIS A 110 10.61 14.40 -1.42
N LEU A 111 9.31 14.37 -1.16
CA LEU A 111 8.66 15.17 -0.11
C LEU A 111 8.47 14.41 1.20
N ALA A 112 8.89 13.15 1.27
CA ALA A 112 8.58 12.26 2.41
C ALA A 112 9.10 12.76 3.77
N HIS A 113 9.97 13.76 3.84
CA HIS A 113 10.47 14.36 5.08
C HIS A 113 10.05 15.83 5.26
N ASP A 114 9.12 16.33 4.43
CA ASP A 114 8.65 17.71 4.43
C ASP A 114 7.11 17.75 4.51
N THR A 115 6.59 18.09 5.70
CA THR A 115 5.15 18.11 5.97
C THR A 115 4.42 19.12 5.08
N GLU A 116 4.92 20.35 4.99
CA GLU A 116 4.22 21.43 4.29
C GLU A 116 4.18 21.20 2.78
N ARG A 117 5.29 20.74 2.20
CA ARG A 117 5.32 20.40 0.77
C ARG A 117 4.46 19.17 0.47
N THR A 118 4.46 18.17 1.34
CA THR A 118 3.55 17.01 1.23
C THR A 118 2.09 17.46 1.23
N LEU A 119 1.70 18.36 2.14
CA LEU A 119 0.35 18.91 2.19
C LEU A 119 -0.01 19.71 0.93
N GLY A 120 0.89 20.57 0.47
CA GLY A 120 0.69 21.35 -0.75
C GLY A 120 0.46 20.47 -1.98
N GLU A 121 1.28 19.43 -2.14
CA GLU A 121 1.13 18.49 -3.25
C GLU A 121 -0.13 17.62 -3.10
N ALA A 122 -0.39 17.05 -1.93
CA ALA A 122 -1.56 16.23 -1.68
C ALA A 122 -2.88 16.95 -1.99
N ARG A 123 -3.02 18.22 -1.55
CA ARG A 123 -4.21 19.05 -1.85
C ARG A 123 -4.35 19.30 -3.35
N ARG A 124 -3.24 19.59 -4.04
CA ARG A 124 -3.22 19.83 -5.48
C ARG A 124 -3.60 18.59 -6.26
N LEU A 125 -3.05 17.42 -5.91
CA LEU A 125 -3.40 16.13 -6.54
C LEU A 125 -4.85 15.75 -6.26
N TRP A 126 -5.34 15.94 -5.03
CA TRP A 126 -6.74 15.69 -4.67
C TRP A 126 -7.69 16.53 -5.51
N ALA A 127 -7.46 17.84 -5.58
CA ALA A 127 -8.25 18.76 -6.38
C ALA A 127 -8.16 18.46 -7.89
N ALA A 128 -6.98 18.04 -8.37
CA ALA A 128 -6.81 17.68 -9.76
C ALA A 128 -7.55 16.38 -10.10
N LEU A 129 -7.49 15.35 -9.26
CA LEU A 129 -8.19 14.09 -9.49
C LEU A 129 -9.70 14.31 -9.59
N ASP A 130 -10.27 15.08 -8.65
CA ASP A 130 -11.71 15.37 -8.59
C ASP A 130 -12.56 14.08 -8.65
N GLN A 131 -12.16 13.08 -7.86
CA GLN A 131 -12.85 11.79 -7.74
C GLN A 131 -13.08 11.47 -6.26
N PRO A 132 -14.33 11.19 -5.83
CA PRO A 132 -14.62 10.90 -4.43
C PRO A 132 -13.98 9.59 -3.94
N ASN A 133 -13.67 8.69 -4.87
CA ASN A 133 -13.02 7.41 -4.63
C ASN A 133 -11.54 7.39 -5.04
N ALA A 134 -10.90 8.56 -5.15
CA ALA A 134 -9.45 8.65 -5.11
C ALA A 134 -8.93 8.54 -3.67
N MET A 135 -7.67 8.14 -3.52
CA MET A 135 -6.89 8.27 -2.28
C MET A 135 -5.54 8.91 -2.58
N ILE A 136 -5.12 9.84 -1.72
CA ILE A 136 -3.74 10.34 -1.74
C ILE A 136 -2.89 9.44 -0.85
N LYS A 137 -1.84 8.89 -1.42
CA LYS A 137 -0.95 7.98 -0.72
C LYS A 137 0.24 8.72 -0.14
N VAL A 138 0.46 8.57 1.18
CA VAL A 138 1.45 9.35 1.96
C VAL A 138 2.31 8.39 2.80
N PRO A 139 3.65 8.45 2.71
CA PRO A 139 4.54 7.64 3.54
C PRO A 139 4.40 7.92 5.04
N ALA A 140 4.47 6.88 5.88
CA ALA A 140 4.36 6.96 7.33
C ALA A 140 5.65 7.43 8.05
N THR A 141 6.35 8.42 7.48
CA THR A 141 7.47 9.10 8.15
C THR A 141 6.94 10.03 9.25
N PRO A 142 7.79 10.55 10.16
CA PRO A 142 7.35 11.56 11.13
C PRO A 142 6.66 12.78 10.48
N ALA A 143 7.21 13.28 9.36
CA ALA A 143 6.61 14.38 8.60
C ALA A 143 5.28 13.95 7.93
N GLY A 144 5.25 12.75 7.36
CA GLY A 144 4.05 12.19 6.75
C GLY A 144 2.92 11.97 7.75
N VAL A 145 3.20 11.51 8.98
CA VAL A 145 2.20 11.36 10.05
C VAL A 145 1.53 12.71 10.37
N ALA A 146 2.29 13.80 10.43
CA ALA A 146 1.73 15.14 10.63
C ALA A 146 0.87 15.59 9.43
N ALA A 147 1.29 15.27 8.21
CA ALA A 147 0.51 15.55 7.01
C ALA A 147 -0.80 14.75 6.99
N ILE A 148 -0.76 13.45 7.32
CA ILE A 148 -1.92 12.55 7.36
C ILE A 148 -3.02 13.09 8.28
N GLU A 149 -2.68 13.52 9.49
CA GLU A 149 -3.66 14.12 10.41
C GLU A 149 -4.39 15.30 9.77
N THR A 150 -3.64 16.20 9.13
CA THR A 150 -4.19 17.41 8.52
C THR A 150 -5.03 17.09 7.29
N LEU A 151 -4.59 16.17 6.43
CA LEU A 151 -5.36 15.74 5.26
C LEU A 151 -6.69 15.07 5.66
N ILE A 152 -6.68 14.22 6.68
CA ILE A 152 -7.91 13.60 7.22
C ILE A 152 -8.84 14.67 7.80
N ALA A 153 -8.30 15.66 8.52
CA ALA A 153 -9.10 16.79 9.03
C ALA A 153 -9.77 17.58 7.90
N GLU A 154 -9.08 17.75 6.78
CA GLU A 154 -9.58 18.42 5.57
C GLU A 154 -10.59 17.56 4.79
N GLY A 155 -10.71 16.27 5.11
CA GLY A 155 -11.62 15.33 4.45
C GLY A 155 -11.06 14.70 3.19
N ILE A 156 -9.73 14.67 3.05
CA ILE A 156 -9.05 14.00 1.95
C ILE A 156 -8.90 12.51 2.33
N ASN A 157 -9.21 11.62 1.40
CA ASN A 157 -8.99 10.19 1.61
C ASN A 157 -7.49 9.88 1.55
N VAL A 158 -6.98 9.13 2.54
CA VAL A 158 -5.53 8.88 2.66
C VAL A 158 -5.21 7.39 2.70
N ASN A 159 -4.34 6.96 1.78
CA ASN A 159 -3.66 5.66 1.86
C ASN A 159 -2.29 5.87 2.53
N VAL A 160 -2.14 5.47 3.78
CA VAL A 160 -0.85 5.55 4.46
C VAL A 160 0.06 4.43 3.97
N THR A 161 1.30 4.72 3.57
CA THR A 161 2.23 3.74 3.00
C THR A 161 3.56 3.63 3.73
N LEU A 162 4.36 2.62 3.39
CA LEU A 162 5.67 2.32 4.00
C LEU A 162 5.57 2.11 5.52
N LEU A 163 4.49 1.48 5.99
CA LEU A 163 4.39 1.02 7.37
C LEU A 163 5.02 -0.36 7.52
N PHE A 164 6.05 -0.46 8.36
CA PHE A 164 6.74 -1.72 8.67
C PHE A 164 6.66 -2.08 10.15
N ALA A 165 6.54 -1.08 11.02
CA ALA A 165 6.57 -1.24 12.47
C ALA A 165 5.19 -0.99 13.10
N VAL A 166 4.82 -1.79 14.10
CA VAL A 166 3.59 -1.59 14.88
C VAL A 166 3.59 -0.22 15.58
N ASP A 167 4.74 0.25 16.06
CA ASP A 167 4.84 1.58 16.69
C ASP A 167 4.60 2.73 15.69
N ALA A 168 5.03 2.57 14.44
CA ALA A 168 4.68 3.52 13.39
C ALA A 168 3.18 3.49 13.10
N TYR A 169 2.58 2.29 13.06
CA TYR A 169 1.14 2.14 12.88
C TYR A 169 0.33 2.76 14.05
N ARG A 170 0.79 2.63 15.30
CA ARG A 170 0.20 3.31 16.46
C ARG A 170 0.17 4.83 16.29
N ARG A 171 1.28 5.42 15.84
CA ARG A 171 1.34 6.87 15.57
C ARG A 171 0.40 7.31 14.44
N VAL A 172 0.30 6.51 13.38
CA VAL A 172 -0.64 6.75 12.27
C VAL A 172 -2.09 6.66 12.74
N THR A 173 -2.43 5.64 13.53
CA THR A 173 -3.78 5.45 14.08
C THR A 173 -4.19 6.63 14.93
N ASP A 174 -3.29 7.11 15.79
CA ASP A 174 -3.55 8.27 16.65
C ASP A 174 -3.69 9.59 15.85
N ALA A 175 -2.87 9.79 14.82
CA ALA A 175 -2.99 10.90 13.88
C ALA A 175 -4.31 10.87 13.08
N TRP A 176 -4.73 9.69 12.62
CA TRP A 176 -6.01 9.49 11.95
C TRP A 176 -7.19 9.84 12.87
N LEU A 177 -7.18 9.34 14.10
CA LEU A 177 -8.22 9.68 15.09
C LEU A 177 -8.26 11.19 15.37
N ARG A 178 -7.11 11.84 15.55
CA ARG A 178 -7.05 13.31 15.73
C ARG A 178 -7.58 14.07 14.51
N GLY A 179 -7.26 13.61 13.30
CA GLY A 179 -7.77 14.20 12.07
C GLY A 179 -9.30 14.15 12.01
N LEU A 180 -9.88 12.98 12.29
CA LEU A 180 -11.35 12.81 12.34
C LEU A 180 -11.99 13.68 13.44
N GLU A 181 -11.38 13.76 14.61
CA GLU A 181 -11.86 14.63 15.71
C GLU A 181 -11.86 16.11 15.31
N ARG A 182 -10.78 16.58 14.67
CA ARG A 182 -10.67 17.95 14.16
C ARG A 182 -11.72 18.23 13.10
N ARG A 183 -11.96 17.29 12.18
CA ARG A 183 -13.01 17.42 11.16
C ARG A 183 -14.39 17.53 11.79
N LEU A 184 -14.71 16.64 12.73
CA LEU A 184 -15.99 16.65 13.43
C LEU A 184 -16.20 17.95 14.21
N ALA A 185 -15.17 18.44 14.90
CA ALA A 185 -15.23 19.70 15.63
C ALA A 185 -15.43 20.91 14.71
N ALA A 186 -14.96 20.84 13.46
CA ALA A 186 -15.20 21.85 12.43
C ALA A 186 -16.55 21.69 11.70
N GLY A 187 -17.38 20.72 12.10
CA GLY A 187 -18.69 20.45 11.47
C GLY A 187 -18.61 19.71 10.14
N GLY A 188 -17.47 19.08 9.81
CA GLY A 188 -17.30 18.31 8.58
C GLY A 188 -17.89 16.90 8.67
N GLU A 189 -18.40 16.39 7.55
CA GLU A 189 -18.96 15.05 7.40
C GLU A 189 -17.88 13.96 7.45
N LEU A 190 -17.95 13.03 8.40
CA LEU A 190 -16.95 11.96 8.57
C LEU A 190 -17.16 10.77 7.62
N SER A 191 -18.40 10.55 7.15
CA SER A 191 -18.78 9.43 6.28
C SER A 191 -18.11 9.44 4.92
N GLN A 192 -17.63 10.62 4.50
CA GLN A 192 -16.93 10.84 3.23
C GLN A 192 -15.41 10.67 3.34
N VAL A 193 -14.87 10.41 4.54
CA VAL A 193 -13.42 10.28 4.75
C VAL A 193 -13.06 8.81 4.94
N ALA A 194 -12.26 8.30 4.00
CA ALA A 194 -11.72 6.95 4.05
C ALA A 194 -10.20 6.96 4.22
N SER A 195 -9.70 5.94 4.91
CA SER A 195 -8.27 5.73 5.04
C SER A 195 -7.92 4.26 5.15
N VAL A 196 -6.76 3.90 4.63
CA VAL A 196 -6.14 2.58 4.80
C VAL A 196 -4.72 2.74 5.30
N ALA A 197 -4.24 1.78 6.07
CA ALA A 197 -2.87 1.73 6.57
C ALA A 197 -2.11 0.58 5.88
N SER A 198 -1.37 0.90 4.81
CA SER A 198 -0.60 -0.06 4.02
C SER A 198 0.64 -0.57 4.77
N PHE A 199 0.45 -1.69 5.47
CA PHE A 199 1.43 -2.39 6.28
C PHE A 199 2.17 -3.45 5.43
N PHE A 200 3.47 -3.28 5.27
CA PHE A 200 4.29 -4.07 4.35
C PHE A 200 4.69 -5.42 4.97
N ILE A 201 4.55 -6.49 4.19
CA ILE A 201 4.73 -7.87 4.66
C ILE A 201 6.07 -8.44 4.19
N SER A 202 6.20 -8.83 2.91
CA SER A 202 7.29 -9.69 2.45
C SER A 202 8.69 -9.14 2.71
N ARG A 203 8.84 -7.80 2.71
CA ARG A 203 10.14 -7.14 2.93
C ARG A 203 10.69 -7.40 4.33
N ILE A 204 9.81 -7.63 5.31
CA ILE A 204 10.18 -7.92 6.70
C ILE A 204 10.84 -9.29 6.78
N ASP A 205 10.20 -10.33 6.25
CA ASP A 205 10.78 -11.67 6.25
C ASP A 205 12.06 -11.71 5.41
N THR A 206 12.13 -11.03 4.26
CA THR A 206 13.39 -10.95 3.48
C THR A 206 14.54 -10.37 4.29
N ALA A 207 14.33 -9.26 4.99
CA ALA A 207 15.40 -8.62 5.77
C ALA A 207 15.72 -9.41 7.06
N ALA A 208 14.70 -9.91 7.74
CA ALA A 208 14.88 -10.65 8.99
C ALA A 208 15.50 -12.03 8.76
N ASP A 209 15.15 -12.73 7.67
CA ASP A 209 15.76 -14.00 7.29
C ASP A 209 17.22 -13.82 6.93
N ALA A 210 17.57 -12.76 6.19
CA ALA A 210 18.96 -12.44 5.88
C ALA A 210 19.79 -12.16 7.16
N GLU A 211 19.22 -11.45 8.13
CA GLU A 211 19.85 -11.21 9.43
C GLU A 211 19.99 -12.50 10.25
N ILE A 212 18.96 -13.35 10.26
CA ILE A 212 19.00 -14.67 10.89
C ILE A 212 20.12 -15.54 10.28
N ASP A 213 20.16 -15.65 8.95
CA ASP A 213 21.15 -16.44 8.22
C ASP A 213 22.58 -15.93 8.47
N ARG A 214 22.77 -14.60 8.46
CA ARG A 214 24.05 -13.97 8.80
C ARG A 214 24.52 -14.35 10.20
N ARG A 215 23.62 -14.36 11.18
CA ARG A 215 23.97 -14.68 12.57
C ARG A 215 24.21 -16.17 12.78
N LEU A 216 23.44 -17.03 12.11
CA LEU A 216 23.72 -18.47 12.10
C LEU A 216 25.11 -18.76 11.54
N ALA A 217 25.48 -18.11 10.43
CA ALA A 217 26.81 -18.23 9.83
C ALA A 217 27.94 -17.67 10.73
N ALA A 218 27.67 -16.65 11.54
CA ALA A 218 28.62 -16.07 12.49
C ALA A 218 28.85 -16.92 13.77
N GLY A 219 28.11 -18.01 13.96
CA GLY A 219 28.33 -18.95 15.06
C GLY A 219 27.64 -18.56 16.37
N VAL A 220 26.30 -18.48 16.36
CA VAL A 220 25.50 -18.38 17.60
C VAL A 220 25.61 -19.66 18.46
N PRO A 221 25.44 -19.58 19.79
CA PRO A 221 25.44 -20.77 20.65
C PRO A 221 24.47 -21.84 20.14
N HIS A 222 24.88 -23.11 20.15
CA HIS A 222 24.09 -24.21 19.56
C HIS A 222 22.65 -24.31 20.11
N ARG A 223 22.46 -23.95 21.39
CA ARG A 223 21.13 -23.88 22.02
C ARG A 223 20.20 -22.85 21.39
N ASP A 224 20.77 -21.76 20.87
CA ASP A 224 20.05 -20.62 20.28
C ASP A 224 19.91 -20.78 18.76
N ALA A 225 20.81 -21.51 18.09
CA ALA A 225 20.79 -21.73 16.65
C ALA A 225 19.48 -22.35 16.15
N ARG A 226 18.97 -23.37 16.84
CA ARG A 226 17.69 -24.02 16.48
C ARG A 226 16.52 -23.05 16.62
N ALA A 227 16.46 -22.32 17.73
CA ALA A 227 15.38 -21.37 17.99
C ALA A 227 15.41 -20.21 16.98
N LEU A 228 16.61 -19.71 16.65
CA LEU A 228 16.81 -18.65 15.67
C LEU A 228 16.42 -19.09 14.26
N SER A 229 16.83 -20.30 13.85
CA SER A 229 16.42 -20.87 12.55
C SER A 229 14.91 -21.06 12.44
N ALA A 230 14.23 -21.41 13.53
CA ALA A 230 12.77 -21.58 13.56
C ALA A 230 11.99 -20.26 13.39
N LEU A 231 12.64 -19.10 13.52
CA LEU A 231 12.01 -17.79 13.29
C LEU A 231 11.96 -17.40 11.81
N ARG A 232 12.71 -18.09 10.95
CA ARG A 232 12.76 -17.75 9.52
C ARG A 232 11.38 -17.80 8.87
N GLY A 233 11.06 -16.76 8.12
CA GLY A 233 9.79 -16.59 7.43
C GLY A 233 8.59 -16.49 8.35
N THR A 234 8.75 -16.16 9.62
CA THR A 234 7.63 -16.06 10.58
C THR A 234 7.36 -14.65 11.07
N LEU A 235 8.33 -13.74 10.93
CA LEU A 235 8.34 -12.46 11.62
C LEU A 235 7.41 -11.45 10.94
N ALA A 236 7.27 -11.49 9.61
CA ALA A 236 6.34 -10.60 8.91
C ALA A 236 4.88 -10.86 9.30
N ILE A 237 4.46 -12.13 9.31
CA ILE A 237 3.10 -12.53 9.71
C ILE A 237 2.88 -12.22 11.19
N ALA A 238 3.85 -12.53 12.05
CA ALA A 238 3.73 -12.24 13.48
C ALA A 238 3.57 -10.74 13.76
N ASN A 239 4.36 -9.91 13.07
CA ASN A 239 4.29 -8.45 13.15
C ASN A 239 2.96 -7.90 12.61
N ALA A 240 2.44 -8.45 11.51
CA ALA A 240 1.12 -8.07 10.98
C ALA A 240 -0.03 -8.46 11.93
N ARG A 241 0.04 -9.63 12.57
CA ARG A 241 -0.92 -10.04 13.61
C ARG A 241 -0.88 -9.10 14.80
N GLN A 242 0.30 -8.67 15.26
CA GLN A 242 0.41 -7.66 16.31
C GLN A 242 -0.18 -6.30 15.88
N ALA A 243 0.01 -5.88 14.62
CA ALA A 243 -0.65 -4.68 14.09
C ALA A 243 -2.18 -4.83 14.12
N TYR A 244 -2.71 -5.99 13.74
CA TYR A 244 -4.15 -6.26 13.80
C TYR A 244 -4.71 -6.29 15.22
N LEU A 245 -3.97 -6.83 16.19
CA LEU A 245 -4.34 -6.72 17.62
C LEU A 245 -4.51 -5.25 18.03
N HIS A 246 -3.58 -4.38 17.63
CA HIS A 246 -3.70 -2.95 17.91
C HIS A 246 -4.93 -2.32 17.23
N TYR A 247 -5.25 -2.71 16.00
CA TYR A 247 -6.48 -2.29 15.34
C TYR A 247 -7.72 -2.71 16.14
N MET A 248 -7.81 -3.97 16.56
CA MET A 248 -8.93 -4.48 17.36
C MET A 248 -9.07 -3.73 18.68
N GLU A 249 -7.96 -3.50 19.39
CA GLU A 249 -7.95 -2.68 20.61
C GLU A 249 -8.50 -1.28 20.33
N THR A 250 -8.04 -0.63 19.26
CA THR A 250 -8.43 0.72 18.88
C THR A 250 -9.94 0.83 18.64
N VAL A 251 -10.53 -0.10 17.89
CA VAL A 251 -11.96 -0.04 17.56
C VAL A 251 -12.88 -0.38 18.74
N THR A 252 -12.33 -0.85 19.85
CA THR A 252 -13.10 -0.99 21.11
C THR A 252 -13.10 0.28 21.96
N GLN A 253 -12.19 1.23 21.70
CA GLN A 253 -12.01 2.41 22.54
C GLN A 253 -13.21 3.37 22.46
N PRO A 254 -13.60 4.03 23.57
CA PRO A 254 -14.64 5.07 23.57
C PRO A 254 -14.38 6.20 22.55
N ARG A 255 -13.11 6.57 22.38
CA ARG A 255 -12.65 7.57 21.42
C ARG A 255 -13.11 7.24 19.99
N TRP A 256 -12.86 6.00 19.55
CA TRP A 256 -13.31 5.53 18.25
C TRP A 256 -14.83 5.41 18.17
N ARG A 257 -15.48 4.80 19.17
CA ARG A 257 -16.95 4.59 19.16
C ARG A 257 -17.73 5.89 18.98
N ARG A 258 -17.23 7.01 19.53
CA ARG A 258 -17.82 8.35 19.32
C ARG A 258 -17.74 8.79 17.85
N LEU A 259 -16.57 8.63 17.21
CA LEU A 259 -16.37 8.99 15.80
C LEU A 259 -17.19 8.08 14.88
N ALA A 260 -17.20 6.77 15.14
CA ALA A 260 -18.01 5.82 14.40
C ALA A 260 -19.51 6.14 14.48
N SER A 261 -20.01 6.52 15.67
CA SER A 261 -21.40 6.96 15.86
C SER A 261 -21.72 8.26 15.11
N ALA A 262 -20.71 9.07 14.81
CA ALA A 262 -20.80 10.27 13.97
C ALA A 262 -20.57 9.98 12.47
N GLY A 263 -20.55 8.70 12.07
CA GLY A 263 -20.46 8.27 10.68
C GLY A 263 -19.05 8.00 10.16
N ALA A 264 -18.00 8.05 11.00
CA ALA A 264 -16.65 7.73 10.55
C ALA A 264 -16.50 6.26 10.14
N GLN A 265 -15.72 6.02 9.08
CA GLN A 265 -15.31 4.68 8.65
C GLN A 265 -13.98 4.26 9.30
N PRO A 266 -13.76 2.98 9.63
CA PRO A 266 -12.51 2.53 10.24
C PRO A 266 -11.32 2.67 9.28
N GLN A 267 -10.15 3.06 9.78
CA GLN A 267 -8.90 2.95 9.03
C GLN A 267 -8.47 1.47 8.99
N ARG A 268 -8.81 0.79 7.88
CA ARG A 268 -8.50 -0.63 7.69
C ARG A 268 -7.00 -0.84 7.50
N LEU A 269 -6.46 -1.91 8.08
CA LEU A 269 -5.12 -2.39 7.72
C LEU A 269 -5.15 -2.91 6.29
N LEU A 270 -4.17 -2.48 5.50
CA LEU A 270 -3.96 -2.94 4.13
C LEU A 270 -2.64 -3.70 4.08
N TRP A 271 -2.68 -4.99 3.81
CA TRP A 271 -1.48 -5.81 3.64
C TRP A 271 -0.83 -5.51 2.30
N ALA A 272 0.33 -4.89 2.32
CA ALA A 272 1.09 -4.50 1.14
C ALA A 272 2.36 -5.36 0.98
N SER A 273 2.90 -5.40 -0.24
CA SER A 273 4.06 -6.26 -0.55
C SER A 273 3.81 -7.72 -0.14
N THR A 274 2.67 -8.28 -0.54
CA THR A 274 2.23 -9.65 -0.20
C THR A 274 2.65 -10.70 -1.23
N GLY A 275 3.42 -10.32 -2.24
CA GLY A 275 4.10 -11.26 -3.13
C GLY A 275 5.34 -11.86 -2.45
N VAL A 276 5.38 -13.19 -2.35
CA VAL A 276 6.50 -13.95 -1.78
C VAL A 276 7.79 -13.73 -2.56
N LYS A 277 8.91 -13.61 -1.83
CA LYS A 277 10.25 -13.34 -2.39
C LYS A 277 11.18 -14.54 -2.35
N ASP A 278 10.98 -15.44 -1.40
CA ASP A 278 11.75 -16.68 -1.25
C ASP A 278 10.95 -17.85 -1.86
N PRO A 279 11.47 -18.53 -2.90
CA PRO A 279 10.78 -19.67 -3.52
C PRO A 279 10.61 -20.88 -2.60
N ALA A 280 11.30 -20.94 -1.46
CA ALA A 280 11.05 -21.98 -0.45
C ALA A 280 9.70 -21.79 0.27
N TYR A 281 9.11 -20.60 0.21
CA TYR A 281 7.77 -20.33 0.75
C TYR A 281 6.71 -20.48 -0.33
N ARG A 282 5.54 -20.99 0.07
CA ARG A 282 4.36 -21.05 -0.80
C ARG A 282 4.01 -19.64 -1.28
N ASP A 283 3.92 -19.44 -2.59
CA ASP A 283 3.73 -18.16 -3.29
C ASP A 283 2.48 -17.35 -2.88
N VAL A 284 1.46 -18.00 -2.32
CA VAL A 284 0.21 -17.40 -1.81
C VAL A 284 0.18 -17.22 -0.28
N ARG A 285 1.26 -17.59 0.42
CA ARG A 285 1.31 -17.65 1.89
C ARG A 285 0.86 -16.37 2.57
N TYR A 286 1.35 -15.21 2.16
CA TYR A 286 1.01 -13.96 2.85
C TYR A 286 -0.45 -13.56 2.70
N ILE A 287 -1.11 -13.94 1.60
CA ILE A 287 -2.56 -13.78 1.51
C ILE A 287 -3.20 -14.76 2.48
N GLU A 288 -2.93 -16.06 2.34
CA GLU A 288 -3.56 -17.12 3.14
C GLU A 288 -3.43 -16.92 4.65
N GLU A 289 -2.30 -16.40 5.13
CA GLU A 289 -2.01 -16.21 6.56
C GLU A 289 -2.56 -14.91 7.15
N LEU A 290 -3.00 -13.95 6.32
CA LEU A 290 -3.43 -12.63 6.77
C LEU A 290 -4.90 -12.31 6.44
N ILE A 291 -5.71 -13.32 6.12
CA ILE A 291 -7.15 -13.17 5.87
C ILE A 291 -7.86 -12.89 7.19
N GLY A 292 -8.60 -11.79 7.26
CA GLY A 292 -9.43 -11.45 8.42
C GLY A 292 -10.31 -10.23 8.18
N ALA A 293 -11.30 -10.07 9.06
CA ALA A 293 -12.31 -9.01 8.94
C ALA A 293 -11.70 -7.60 9.00
N GLU A 294 -12.34 -6.66 8.31
CA GLU A 294 -11.94 -5.24 8.27
C GLU A 294 -10.51 -5.01 7.74
N THR A 295 -10.07 -5.85 6.81
CA THR A 295 -8.74 -5.70 6.18
C THR A 295 -8.83 -5.55 4.67
N VAL A 296 -7.74 -5.09 4.08
CA VAL A 296 -7.50 -5.05 2.64
C VAL A 296 -6.20 -5.79 2.37
N ASN A 297 -6.09 -6.46 1.23
CA ASN A 297 -4.81 -6.96 0.72
C ASN A 297 -4.58 -6.38 -0.67
N THR A 298 -3.49 -5.62 -0.86
CA THR A 298 -3.10 -5.17 -2.20
C THR A 298 -2.09 -6.14 -2.78
N VAL A 299 -2.48 -6.79 -3.88
CA VAL A 299 -1.77 -7.96 -4.42
C VAL A 299 -1.21 -7.66 -5.80
N PRO A 300 0.07 -7.97 -6.06
CA PRO A 300 0.62 -7.83 -7.41
C PRO A 300 -0.01 -8.87 -8.35
N PRO A 301 -0.05 -8.62 -9.68
CA PRO A 301 -0.75 -9.47 -10.64
C PRO A 301 -0.39 -10.97 -10.55
N ALA A 302 0.90 -11.29 -10.43
CA ALA A 302 1.35 -12.69 -10.33
C ALA A 302 0.81 -13.40 -9.08
N THR A 303 0.72 -12.70 -7.94
CA THR A 303 0.20 -13.28 -6.70
C THR A 303 -1.32 -13.38 -6.72
N LEU A 304 -2.01 -12.40 -7.35
CA LEU A 304 -3.45 -12.48 -7.63
C LEU A 304 -3.76 -13.74 -8.45
N ASP A 305 -3.01 -13.97 -9.53
CA ASP A 305 -3.16 -15.14 -10.40
C ASP A 305 -2.89 -16.46 -9.68
N ALA A 306 -1.83 -16.53 -8.87
CA ALA A 306 -1.51 -17.70 -8.06
C ALA A 306 -2.63 -18.01 -7.06
N PHE A 307 -3.14 -16.98 -6.35
CA PHE A 307 -4.24 -17.16 -5.40
C PHE A 307 -5.54 -17.57 -6.09
N ARG A 308 -5.85 -17.01 -7.27
CA ARG A 308 -6.98 -17.45 -8.11
C ARG A 308 -6.92 -18.95 -8.43
N LYS A 309 -5.71 -19.48 -8.69
CA LYS A 309 -5.51 -20.87 -9.10
C LYS A 309 -5.57 -21.84 -7.93
N HIS A 310 -4.92 -21.53 -6.80
CA HIS A 310 -4.72 -22.51 -5.73
C HIS A 310 -4.70 -21.92 -4.32
N GLY A 311 -5.17 -20.69 -4.10
CA GLY A 311 -5.33 -20.12 -2.77
C GLY A 311 -6.38 -20.85 -1.94
N VAL A 312 -6.15 -20.93 -0.63
CA VAL A 312 -7.04 -21.57 0.35
C VAL A 312 -7.51 -20.53 1.37
N PRO A 313 -8.71 -19.94 1.18
CA PRO A 313 -9.27 -18.98 2.12
C PRO A 313 -9.65 -19.60 3.46
N ARG A 314 -9.26 -18.94 4.57
CA ARG A 314 -9.64 -19.25 5.95
C ARG A 314 -9.43 -18.01 6.82
N ASP A 315 -10.11 -17.88 7.96
CA ASP A 315 -9.92 -16.76 8.90
C ASP A 315 -8.60 -16.89 9.70
N SER A 316 -7.47 -16.71 9.01
CA SER A 316 -6.13 -17.02 9.51
C SER A 316 -5.51 -15.95 10.39
N LEU A 317 -5.98 -14.71 10.29
CA LEU A 317 -5.34 -13.55 10.93
C LEU A 317 -5.38 -13.64 12.46
N LEU A 318 -6.40 -14.30 13.01
CA LEU A 318 -6.59 -14.52 14.45
C LEU A 318 -6.08 -15.88 14.94
N GLU A 319 -5.53 -16.71 14.07
CA GLU A 319 -4.93 -17.98 14.47
C GLU A 319 -3.60 -17.72 15.22
N ASP A 320 -3.36 -18.44 16.32
CA ASP A 320 -2.06 -18.46 17.04
C ASP A 320 -1.48 -17.07 17.33
N LEU A 321 -2.30 -16.17 17.90
CA LEU A 321 -1.88 -14.81 18.28
C LEU A 321 -0.79 -14.83 19.36
N ASP A 322 -0.94 -15.68 20.38
CA ASP A 322 0.07 -15.82 21.44
C ASP A 322 1.40 -16.31 20.84
N GLY A 323 1.36 -17.32 19.96
CA GLY A 323 2.56 -17.78 19.27
C GLY A 323 3.18 -16.73 18.36
N ALA A 324 2.39 -15.82 17.76
CA ALA A 324 2.94 -14.68 17.03
C ALA A 324 3.72 -13.73 17.96
N LEU A 325 3.15 -13.36 19.10
CA LEU A 325 3.82 -12.50 20.09
C LEU A 325 5.06 -13.17 20.69
N ASP A 326 5.01 -14.48 20.92
CA ASP A 326 6.14 -15.28 21.39
C ASP A 326 7.29 -15.30 20.38
N ARG A 327 6.99 -15.41 19.07
CA ARG A 327 8.01 -15.35 18.01
C ARG A 327 8.70 -13.98 17.97
N LEU A 328 7.95 -12.89 18.09
CA LEU A 328 8.52 -11.54 18.15
C LEU A 328 9.40 -11.34 19.39
N SER A 329 8.92 -11.79 20.55
CA SER A 329 9.68 -11.77 21.80
C SER A 329 10.93 -12.65 21.73
N ALA A 330 10.83 -13.82 21.11
CA ALA A 330 11.96 -14.72 20.88
C ALA A 330 12.99 -14.09 19.93
N ALA A 331 12.56 -13.43 18.84
CA ALA A 331 13.45 -12.70 17.95
C ALA A 331 14.28 -11.67 18.73
N ALA A 332 13.62 -10.83 19.54
CA ALA A 332 14.29 -9.81 20.35
C ALA A 332 15.28 -10.44 21.35
N ARG A 333 14.87 -11.47 22.11
CA ARG A 333 15.77 -12.17 23.06
C ARG A 333 16.96 -12.81 22.37
N LEU A 334 16.74 -13.36 21.17
CA LEU A 334 17.79 -13.97 20.39
C LEU A 334 18.65 -12.91 19.71
N GLY A 335 18.30 -11.63 19.72
CA GLY A 335 19.08 -10.50 19.17
C GLY A 335 18.75 -10.12 17.73
N VAL A 336 17.61 -10.55 17.20
CA VAL A 336 17.06 -10.06 15.92
C VAL A 336 16.29 -8.78 16.24
N ASP A 337 16.92 -7.63 15.97
CA ASP A 337 16.34 -6.32 16.24
C ASP A 337 15.35 -5.93 15.14
N LEU A 338 14.08 -6.28 15.36
CA LEU A 338 13.02 -5.96 14.40
C LEU A 338 12.81 -4.45 14.26
N ALA A 339 13.04 -3.65 15.31
CA ALA A 339 12.90 -2.20 15.22
C ALA A 339 13.94 -1.64 14.24
N ALA A 340 15.22 -1.99 14.40
CA ALA A 340 16.29 -1.59 13.49
C ALA A 340 16.07 -2.08 12.05
N ILE A 341 15.56 -3.31 11.88
CA ILE A 341 15.17 -3.83 10.56
C ILE A 341 14.08 -2.95 9.94
N THR A 342 13.02 -2.64 10.68
CA THR A 342 11.89 -1.86 10.16
C THR A 342 12.26 -0.40 9.85
N ASP A 343 13.16 0.20 10.62
CA ASP A 343 13.70 1.55 10.34
C ASP A 343 14.53 1.56 9.06
N THR A 344 15.36 0.53 8.88
CA THR A 344 16.14 0.33 7.64
C THR A 344 15.19 0.13 6.46
N LEU A 345 14.16 -0.69 6.59
CA LEU A 345 13.16 -0.93 5.52
C LEU A 345 12.40 0.34 5.12
N LEU A 346 12.08 1.21 6.09
CA LEU A 346 11.48 2.52 5.80
C LEU A 346 12.45 3.39 4.99
N ALA A 347 13.70 3.54 5.45
CA ALA A 347 14.71 4.34 4.78
C ALA A 347 15.00 3.81 3.35
N ASP A 348 15.08 2.49 3.20
CA ASP A 348 15.35 1.81 1.93
C ASP A 348 14.17 1.92 0.99
N GLY A 349 12.94 1.76 1.50
CA GLY A 349 11.72 1.93 0.72
C GLY A 349 11.59 3.33 0.14
N LEU A 350 11.88 4.36 0.94
CA LEU A 350 11.92 5.75 0.48
C LEU A 350 12.98 5.99 -0.59
N ARG A 351 14.19 5.43 -0.42
CA ARG A 351 15.24 5.51 -1.46
C ARG A 351 14.81 4.85 -2.76
N GLN A 352 14.33 3.60 -2.69
CA GLN A 352 13.87 2.87 -3.88
C GLN A 352 12.74 3.61 -4.62
N PHE A 353 11.82 4.26 -3.90
CA PHE A 353 10.75 5.03 -4.53
C PHE A 353 11.27 6.32 -5.19
N ARG A 354 12.22 7.03 -4.58
CA ARG A 354 12.90 8.17 -5.22
C ARG A 354 13.65 7.73 -6.48
N ASP A 355 14.45 6.68 -6.39
CA ASP A 355 15.23 6.19 -7.53
C ASP A 355 14.32 5.74 -8.68
N ALA A 356 13.19 5.09 -8.38
CA ALA A 356 12.20 4.71 -9.38
C ALA A 356 11.49 5.91 -10.00
N HIS A 357 11.16 6.92 -9.19
CA HIS A 357 10.60 8.17 -9.68
C HIS A 357 11.58 8.89 -10.62
N ASP A 358 12.85 9.00 -10.25
CA ASP A 358 13.85 9.71 -11.04
C ASP A 358 14.10 8.99 -12.38
N ARG A 359 14.21 7.65 -12.37
CA ARG A 359 14.28 6.85 -13.61
C ARG A 359 13.06 7.02 -14.49
N LEU A 360 11.87 7.12 -13.90
CA LEU A 360 10.64 7.37 -14.65
C LEU A 360 10.65 8.72 -15.34
N ILE A 361 11.06 9.79 -14.64
CA ILE A 361 11.17 11.13 -15.23
C ILE A 361 12.21 11.13 -16.36
N ASP A 362 13.35 10.48 -16.16
CA ASP A 362 14.39 10.32 -17.19
C ASP A 362 13.87 9.56 -18.41
N ALA A 363 13.10 8.48 -18.22
CA ALA A 363 12.51 7.71 -19.32
C ALA A 363 11.53 8.52 -20.17
N ILE A 364 10.73 9.38 -19.54
CA ILE A 364 9.84 10.32 -20.25
C ILE A 364 10.68 11.33 -21.04
N ALA A 365 11.68 11.95 -20.41
CA ALA A 365 12.55 12.92 -21.07
C ALA A 365 13.30 12.32 -22.28
N LEU A 366 13.80 11.09 -22.15
CA LEU A 366 14.45 10.36 -23.24
C LEU A 366 13.48 10.10 -24.40
N THR A 367 12.24 9.71 -24.09
CA THR A 367 11.20 9.50 -25.10
C THR A 367 10.88 10.79 -25.85
N GLN A 368 10.74 11.93 -25.14
CA GLN A 368 10.54 13.25 -25.76
C GLN A 368 11.71 13.63 -26.70
N GLN A 369 12.96 13.38 -26.28
CA GLN A 369 14.16 13.69 -27.07
C GLN A 369 14.35 12.81 -28.30
N ALA A 370 14.10 11.50 -28.20
CA ALA A 370 14.23 10.57 -29.32
C ALA A 370 13.35 10.98 -30.50
N HIS A 371 12.15 11.48 -30.23
CA HIS A 371 11.22 11.96 -31.25
C HIS A 371 11.44 13.42 -31.69
N HIS A 372 12.31 14.17 -31.01
CA HIS A 372 12.77 15.47 -31.50
C HIS A 372 13.84 15.33 -32.60
N ARG A 373 14.59 14.20 -32.61
CA ARG A 373 15.68 13.93 -33.56
C ARG A 373 15.26 13.14 -34.81
N ALA A 374 14.03 12.62 -34.87
CA ALA A 374 13.53 11.97 -36.07
C ALA A 374 13.28 13.04 -37.16
N PRO A 375 13.92 12.94 -38.35
CA PRO A 375 13.68 13.90 -39.42
C PRO A 375 12.21 13.90 -39.80
N GLN A 376 11.61 15.10 -39.86
CA GLN A 376 10.30 15.31 -40.46
C GLN A 376 10.41 15.01 -41.96
N HIS A 377 10.33 13.74 -42.34
CA HIS A 377 10.13 13.37 -43.74
C HIS A 377 8.68 13.70 -44.08
N ALA A 378 8.53 14.86 -44.72
CA ALA A 378 7.33 15.35 -45.39
C ALA A 378 6.97 14.48 -46.59
#